data_AF-A0A814B437-F1
#
_entry.id   AF-A0A814B437-F1
#
_cell.length_a   1.000
_cell.length_b   1.000
_cell.length_c   1.000
_cell.angle_alpha   90.00
_cell.angle_beta   90.00
_cell.angle_gamma   90.00
#
_symmetry.space_group_name_H-M   'P 1'
#
loop_
_entity.id
_entity.type
_entity.pdbx_description
1 polymer ?
#
loop_
_entity_poly.entity_id
_entity_poly.type
_entity_poly.pdbx_seq_one_letter_code
_entity_poly.pdbx_strand_id
1 'polypeptide(L)'
;MAFSSFLHTLTSAKLLVPNTLVRCLSQVNISESSLAFADSILILSLVLPSRQETCRFHLNLQTTTVGQLVDEIKSEDAGIEHVHIFDNNGQLLAKSYAIQSLMSSPFTIQLNKQRAFLFDPINKLQIKENLIRSNRTDGPSTEDTIGAVYNALNVMKVYHRKYHELKAEANELTTQLEPLEKVKDKLAQICQRHISRCVWYGLAGMSVQVGILAELTWDVYSWDIVEPMSYFLAFGTAIALYSFHLMTRADFEYTTMTDRIFLRKFYKEAQRHAFDISLYNRLKNRLFIVHTDLARLRAPLLLSLSVPPNPLKCSLGRVLEHNLLSLVVTRIHD
;
A
#
# COMPACT_ATOMS: atom_id res chain seq x y z
N MET A 1 53.32 66.61 -39.55
CA MET A 1 51.85 66.69 -39.72
C MET A 1 51.24 66.23 -38.42
N ALA A 2 50.99 67.17 -37.50
CA ALA A 2 49.62 67.55 -37.10
C ALA A 2 48.96 66.40 -36.31
N PHE A 3 49.23 66.22 -35.01
CA PHE A 3 48.87 67.08 -33.87
C PHE A 3 47.36 67.37 -33.79
N SER A 4 46.83 67.02 -32.62
CA SER A 4 45.57 67.42 -32.00
C SER A 4 44.63 68.32 -32.81
N SER A 5 43.38 67.91 -32.94
CA SER A 5 42.23 68.79 -32.74
C SER A 5 40.93 67.99 -32.90
N PHE A 6 39.88 68.44 -32.22
CA PHE A 6 38.48 68.02 -32.35
C PHE A 6 38.14 66.64 -31.76
N LEU A 7 37.74 66.44 -30.49
CA LEU A 7 36.95 67.28 -29.59
C LEU A 7 35.96 68.17 -30.34
N HIS A 8 34.99 67.58 -31.02
CA HIS A 8 33.66 68.17 -31.16
C HIS A 8 32.72 67.16 -31.80
N THR A 9 31.55 67.04 -31.18
CA THR A 9 30.25 66.92 -31.85
C THR A 9 29.93 65.62 -32.57
N LEU A 10 29.29 64.74 -31.81
CA LEU A 10 27.94 64.22 -32.07
C LEU A 10 27.55 63.48 -30.77
N THR A 11 26.97 64.08 -29.72
CA THR A 11 26.06 65.23 -29.57
C THR A 11 24.84 65.20 -30.48
N SER A 12 23.91 64.30 -30.18
CA SER A 12 22.45 64.52 -30.13
C SER A 12 21.73 63.18 -30.14
N ALA A 13 20.66 62.92 -29.40
CA ALA A 13 19.95 63.73 -28.42
C ALA A 13 18.90 62.82 -27.74
N LYS A 14 18.70 63.07 -26.44
CA LYS A 14 17.41 63.19 -25.74
C LYS A 14 16.39 62.04 -25.85
N LEU A 15 16.11 61.43 -24.70
CA LEU A 15 14.84 61.60 -23.97
C LEU A 15 15.06 61.02 -22.54
N LEU A 16 15.06 61.85 -21.47
CA LEU A 16 13.89 62.16 -20.62
C LEU A 16 13.33 60.86 -19.99
N VAL A 17 13.26 60.63 -18.67
CA VAL A 17 12.63 61.41 -17.58
C VAL A 17 13.04 60.76 -16.20
N PRO A 18 12.53 61.15 -15.02
CA PRO A 18 13.16 62.03 -14.03
C PRO A 18 13.50 61.37 -12.67
N ASN A 19 14.15 62.17 -11.83
CA ASN A 19 14.14 62.07 -10.37
C ASN A 19 12.76 61.73 -9.81
N THR A 20 12.62 60.56 -9.18
CA THR A 20 11.69 60.31 -8.06
C THR A 20 11.99 58.94 -7.47
N LEU A 21 12.89 58.89 -6.50
CA LEU A 21 12.83 57.99 -5.33
C LEU A 21 13.90 58.41 -4.29
N VAL A 22 14.09 59.72 -4.14
CA VAL A 22 14.65 60.29 -2.90
C VAL A 22 13.44 60.66 -2.05
N ARG A 23 12.97 59.72 -1.23
CA ARG A 23 12.35 60.00 0.08
C ARG A 23 12.04 58.70 0.81
N CYS A 24 12.42 58.72 2.09
CA CYS A 24 12.16 57.71 3.13
C CYS A 24 13.11 56.50 3.17
N LEU A 25 14.43 56.74 3.11
CA LEU A 25 15.38 55.96 3.91
C LEU A 25 15.51 56.64 5.28
N SER A 26 14.48 56.51 6.11
CA SER A 26 14.59 56.80 7.54
C SER A 26 14.83 55.48 8.27
N GLN A 27 16.08 55.28 8.68
CA GLN A 27 16.55 54.34 9.70
C GLN A 27 16.24 52.85 9.46
N VAL A 28 17.10 52.17 8.68
CA VAL A 28 17.30 50.72 8.86
C VAL A 28 18.47 50.55 9.82
N ASN A 29 18.17 50.27 11.08
CA ASN A 29 19.17 49.90 12.07
C ASN A 29 19.52 48.42 11.83
N ILE A 30 20.58 48.16 11.06
CA ILE A 30 21.01 46.79 10.71
C ILE A 30 21.74 46.19 11.92
N SER A 31 21.01 45.45 12.76
CA SER A 31 21.60 44.62 13.82
C SER A 31 22.02 43.25 13.27
N GLU A 32 23.21 42.78 13.66
CA GLU A 32 23.80 41.50 13.23
C GLU A 32 22.81 40.35 13.38
N SER A 33 22.36 39.80 12.25
CA SER A 33 21.55 38.58 12.19
C SER A 33 22.21 37.62 11.22
N SER A 34 22.19 36.33 11.56
CA SER A 34 22.93 35.34 10.80
C SER A 34 22.11 34.09 10.58
N LEU A 35 22.09 33.64 9.33
CA LEU A 35 21.54 32.36 8.95
C LEU A 35 22.69 31.35 8.78
N ALA A 36 22.55 30.16 9.37
CA ALA A 36 23.50 29.06 9.24
C ALA A 36 22.74 27.76 8.96
N PHE A 37 23.34 26.86 8.19
CA PHE A 37 22.72 25.57 7.84
C PHE A 37 23.60 24.45 8.38
N ALA A 38 23.14 23.60 9.28
CA ALA A 38 23.93 22.49 9.82
C ALA A 38 23.10 21.21 9.79
N ASP A 39 23.64 20.13 9.22
CA ASP A 39 23.09 18.77 9.28
C ASP A 39 21.58 18.70 9.01
N SER A 40 21.15 19.27 7.88
CA SER A 40 19.75 19.37 7.42
C SER A 40 18.78 20.22 8.28
N ILE A 41 19.31 20.94 9.26
CA ILE A 41 18.60 21.89 10.12
C ILE A 41 19.09 23.31 9.83
N LEU A 42 18.15 24.24 9.68
CA LEU A 42 18.41 25.65 9.51
C LEU A 42 18.48 26.33 10.89
N ILE A 43 19.59 27.00 11.19
CA ILE A 43 19.81 27.75 12.42
C ILE A 43 19.69 29.24 12.10
N LEU A 44 18.59 29.84 12.57
CA LEU A 44 18.31 31.26 12.43
C LEU A 44 18.77 31.99 13.70
N SER A 45 19.76 32.88 13.58
CA SER A 45 20.24 33.68 14.71
C SER A 45 19.65 35.09 14.65
N LEU A 46 18.87 35.46 15.66
CA LEU A 46 18.18 36.74 15.81
C LEU A 46 18.55 37.39 17.14
N VAL A 47 18.78 38.71 17.15
CA VAL A 47 18.96 39.45 18.40
C VAL A 47 17.59 39.90 18.91
N LEU A 48 17.15 39.35 20.05
CA LEU A 48 15.83 39.67 20.60
C LEU A 48 15.84 41.01 21.37
N PRO A 49 14.76 41.81 21.28
CA PRO A 49 14.74 43.19 21.74
C PRO A 49 14.82 43.36 23.26
N SER A 50 14.24 42.46 24.07
CA SER A 50 14.18 42.65 25.53
C SER A 50 15.52 42.47 26.23
N ARG A 51 16.30 41.45 25.82
CA ARG A 51 17.58 41.10 26.46
C ARG A 51 18.82 41.51 25.66
N GLN A 52 18.65 41.86 24.38
CA GLN A 52 19.76 42.14 23.44
C GLN A 52 20.75 40.97 23.28
N GLU A 53 20.28 39.75 23.49
CA GLU A 53 21.05 38.52 23.30
C GLU A 53 20.73 37.89 21.93
N THR A 54 21.69 37.13 21.39
CA THR A 54 21.51 36.38 20.15
C THR A 54 20.83 35.04 20.44
N CYS A 55 19.56 34.91 20.07
CA CYS A 55 18.80 33.68 20.15
C CYS A 55 18.91 32.89 18.85
N ARG A 56 19.04 31.57 18.95
CA ARG A 56 19.18 30.65 17.82
C ARG A 56 17.93 29.78 17.72
N PHE A 57 17.26 29.82 16.57
CA PHE A 57 16.07 29.05 16.28
C PHE A 57 16.40 27.93 15.30
N HIS A 58 15.98 26.70 15.62
CA HIS A 58 16.27 25.50 14.85
C HIS A 58 15.06 25.10 14.00
N LEU A 59 15.19 25.21 12.69
CA LEU A 59 14.09 25.09 11.74
C LEU A 59 14.34 23.91 10.80
N ASN A 60 13.35 23.04 10.63
CA ASN A 60 13.42 21.95 9.68
C ASN A 60 12.72 22.36 8.38
N LEU A 61 13.43 22.31 7.25
CA LEU A 61 12.90 22.81 5.97
C LEU A 61 11.65 22.04 5.50
N GLN A 62 11.54 20.74 5.83
CA GLN A 62 10.44 19.91 5.33
C GLN A 62 9.18 19.97 6.19
N THR A 63 9.34 20.25 7.48
CA THR A 63 8.24 20.12 8.45
C THR A 63 7.83 21.44 9.07
N THR A 64 8.74 22.42 9.14
CA THR A 64 8.49 23.68 9.84
C THR A 64 7.86 24.73 8.92
N THR A 65 6.87 25.43 9.45
CA THR A 65 6.15 26.52 8.77
C THR A 65 6.50 27.89 9.36
N VAL A 66 6.24 28.96 8.60
CA VAL A 66 6.43 30.34 9.05
C VAL A 66 5.65 30.65 10.33
N GLY A 67 4.45 30.10 10.48
CA GLY A 67 3.63 30.26 11.68
C GLY A 67 4.29 29.70 12.92
N GLN A 68 4.88 28.50 12.82
CA GLN A 68 5.59 27.87 13.94
C GLN A 68 6.81 28.70 14.34
N LEU A 69 7.59 29.19 13.38
CA LEU A 69 8.70 30.10 13.66
C LEU A 69 8.24 31.39 14.37
N VAL A 70 7.14 31.98 13.93
CA VAL A 70 6.57 33.18 14.57
C VAL A 70 6.15 32.90 16.01
N ASP A 71 5.53 31.75 16.25
CA ASP A 71 5.07 31.36 17.57
C ASP A 71 6.27 31.03 18.50
N GLU A 72 7.33 30.39 17.98
CA GLU A 72 8.60 30.16 18.69
C GLU A 72 9.27 31.48 19.11
N ILE A 73 9.41 32.44 18.20
CA ILE A 73 10.00 33.76 18.50
C ILE A 73 9.20 34.48 19.59
N LYS A 74 7.87 34.42 19.54
CA LYS A 74 6.99 35.03 20.55
C LYS A 74 7.07 34.33 21.90
N SER A 75 7.26 33.02 21.91
CA SER A 75 7.39 32.25 23.16
C SER A 75 8.71 32.54 23.87
N GLU A 76 9.76 32.89 23.13
CA GLU A 76 11.11 33.14 23.66
C GLU A 76 11.24 34.53 24.30
N ASP A 77 10.57 35.55 23.74
CA ASP A 77 10.60 36.91 24.27
C ASP A 77 9.19 37.50 24.38
N ALA A 78 8.71 37.58 25.63
CA ALA A 78 7.42 38.14 25.99
C ALA A 78 7.28 39.65 25.68
N GLY A 79 8.39 40.35 25.37
CA GLY A 79 8.39 41.74 24.91
C GLY A 79 8.06 41.93 23.42
N ILE A 80 7.78 40.84 22.69
CA ILE A 80 7.44 40.86 21.27
C ILE A 80 5.93 40.70 21.07
N GLU A 81 5.24 41.80 20.78
CA GLU A 81 3.79 41.78 20.51
C GLU A 81 3.49 41.31 19.08
N HIS A 82 4.29 41.78 18.12
CA HIS A 82 4.07 41.55 16.70
C HIS A 82 5.36 41.13 15.98
N VAL A 83 5.29 39.99 15.28
CA VAL A 83 6.33 39.47 14.38
C VAL A 83 5.72 39.40 12.99
N HIS A 84 6.38 40.03 12.03
CA HIS A 84 5.97 40.02 10.63
C HIS A 84 7.15 39.57 9.77
N ILE A 85 6.89 38.62 8.87
CA ILE A 85 7.88 38.17 7.89
C ILE A 85 7.45 38.67 6.52
N PHE A 86 8.35 39.37 5.85
CA PHE A 86 8.14 39.96 4.54
C PHE A 86 9.00 39.27 3.49
N ASP A 87 8.45 39.10 2.30
CA ASP A 87 9.20 38.68 1.11
C ASP A 87 10.06 39.83 0.55
N ASN A 88 10.90 39.54 -0.44
CA ASN A 88 11.74 40.50 -1.17
C ASN A 88 10.94 41.71 -1.71
N ASN A 89 9.68 41.50 -2.06
CA ASN A 89 8.79 42.55 -2.57
C ASN A 89 8.08 43.35 -1.45
N GLY A 90 8.42 43.12 -0.17
CA GLY A 90 7.81 43.78 0.99
C GLY A 90 6.40 43.30 1.32
N GLN A 91 5.96 42.16 0.79
CA GLN A 91 4.64 41.58 1.08
C GLN A 91 4.69 40.66 2.29
N LEU A 92 3.64 40.71 3.13
CA LEU A 92 3.53 39.88 4.32
C LEU A 92 3.26 38.41 3.96
N LEU A 93 4.06 37.51 4.52
CA LEU A 93 3.92 36.07 4.31
C LEU A 93 2.87 35.44 5.23
N ALA A 94 2.12 34.47 4.70
CA ALA A 94 1.12 33.74 5.44
C ALA A 94 1.76 32.77 6.46
N LYS A 95 1.08 32.52 7.59
CA LYS A 95 1.55 31.57 8.62
C LYS A 95 1.72 30.14 8.09
N SER A 96 0.93 29.72 7.11
CA SER A 96 1.02 28.39 6.49
C SER A 96 2.17 28.24 5.49
N TYR A 97 2.92 29.31 5.22
CA TYR A 97 4.00 29.28 4.25
C TYR A 97 5.13 28.35 4.71
N ALA A 98 5.60 27.48 3.83
CA ALA A 98 6.66 26.52 4.13
C ALA A 98 8.01 27.24 4.20
N ILE A 99 8.83 26.90 5.19
CA ILE A 99 10.17 27.49 5.35
C ILE A 99 11.07 27.12 4.16
N GLN A 100 10.89 25.95 3.55
CA GLN A 100 11.59 25.57 2.31
C GLN A 100 11.40 26.61 1.19
N SER A 101 10.19 27.13 1.01
CA SER A 101 9.90 28.12 -0.03
C SER A 101 10.47 29.50 0.33
N LEU A 102 10.45 29.85 1.62
CA LEU A 102 11.02 31.11 2.14
C LEU A 102 12.52 31.22 1.88
N MET A 103 13.22 30.08 1.90
CA MET A 103 14.67 30.02 1.66
C MET A 103 15.09 30.26 0.21
N SER A 104 14.14 30.36 -0.73
CA SER A 104 14.44 30.59 -2.15
C SER A 104 14.65 32.07 -2.49
N SER A 105 14.08 32.98 -1.69
CA SER A 105 14.20 34.43 -1.85
C SER A 105 14.80 35.07 -0.60
N PRO A 106 15.42 36.26 -0.71
CA PRO A 106 15.75 37.05 0.46
C PRO A 106 14.47 37.52 1.15
N PHE A 107 14.45 37.44 2.47
CA PHE A 107 13.27 37.79 3.27
C PHE A 107 13.65 38.63 4.47
N THR A 108 12.70 39.40 4.97
CA THR A 108 12.90 40.31 6.10
C THR A 108 12.02 39.92 7.26
N ILE A 109 12.60 39.75 8.45
CA ILE A 109 11.83 39.57 9.69
C ILE A 109 11.80 40.90 10.41
N GLN A 110 10.60 41.40 10.67
CA GLN A 110 10.38 42.61 11.46
C GLN A 110 9.88 42.24 12.85
N LEU A 111 10.64 42.63 13.88
CA LEU A 111 10.27 42.50 15.29
C LEU A 111 9.84 43.87 15.82
N ASN A 112 8.58 43.98 16.25
CA ASN A 112 7.97 45.24 16.67
C ASN A 112 8.08 46.34 15.57
N LYS A 113 7.72 47.59 15.85
CA LYS A 113 7.67 48.65 14.80
C LYS A 113 9.03 49.25 14.41
N GLN A 114 10.17 48.70 14.85
CA GLN A 114 11.46 49.41 14.78
C GLN A 114 12.70 48.60 14.35
N ARG A 115 12.68 47.25 14.33
CA ARG A 115 13.86 46.45 13.92
C ARG A 115 13.50 45.45 12.82
N ALA A 116 14.15 45.61 11.67
CA ALA A 116 14.03 44.72 10.52
C ALA A 116 15.36 43.98 10.31
N PHE A 117 15.30 42.65 10.22
CA PHE A 117 16.44 41.78 9.98
C PHE A 117 16.35 41.22 8.57
N LEU A 118 17.36 41.51 7.75
CA LEU A 118 17.45 41.02 6.38
C LEU A 118 18.20 39.68 6.36
N PHE A 119 17.56 38.67 5.77
CA PHE A 119 18.15 37.35 5.58
C PHE A 119 18.30 37.04 4.10
N ASP A 120 19.55 36.85 3.67
CA ASP A 120 19.90 36.45 2.31
C ASP A 120 20.38 34.99 2.31
N PRO A 121 19.51 34.02 1.99
CA PRO A 121 19.88 32.60 2.00
C PRO A 121 20.87 32.24 0.88
N ILE A 122 20.80 32.92 -0.28
CA ILE A 122 21.52 32.56 -1.52
C ILE A 122 23.05 32.71 -1.37
N ASN A 123 23.54 33.79 -0.74
CA ASN A 123 24.98 34.04 -0.63
C ASN A 123 25.69 33.11 0.36
N LYS A 124 24.99 32.55 1.36
CA LYS A 124 25.57 31.61 2.32
C LYS A 124 25.48 30.15 1.88
N LEU A 125 24.50 29.79 1.06
CA LEU A 125 24.37 28.46 0.48
C LEU A 125 25.50 28.17 -0.51
N GLN A 126 25.89 29.13 -1.36
CA GLN A 126 26.99 28.96 -2.31
C GLN A 126 28.36 28.80 -1.63
N ILE A 127 28.61 29.52 -0.54
CA ILE A 127 29.89 29.43 0.21
C ILE A 127 30.01 28.07 0.92
N LYS A 128 28.90 27.55 1.47
CA LYS A 128 28.90 26.28 2.21
C LYS A 128 28.89 25.06 1.28
N GLU A 129 28.18 25.12 0.15
CA GLU A 129 28.18 24.07 -0.87
C GLU A 129 29.57 23.89 -1.50
N ASN A 130 30.29 24.99 -1.76
CA ASN A 130 31.65 24.95 -2.29
C ASN A 130 32.69 24.41 -1.29
N LEU A 131 32.54 24.70 0.02
CA LEU A 131 33.41 24.16 1.09
C LEU A 131 33.15 22.67 1.38
N ILE A 132 31.91 22.22 1.26
CA ILE A 132 31.54 20.80 1.46
C ILE A 132 31.99 19.97 0.25
N ARG A 133 31.90 20.52 -0.96
CA ARG A 133 32.34 19.85 -2.19
C ARG A 133 33.86 19.67 -2.29
N SER A 134 34.65 20.56 -1.70
CA SER A 134 36.11 20.42 -1.67
C SER A 134 36.63 19.42 -0.63
N ASN A 135 35.85 19.11 0.41
CA ASN A 135 36.26 18.21 1.51
C ASN A 135 35.72 16.78 1.37
N ARG A 136 34.88 16.51 0.37
CA ARG A 136 34.31 15.18 0.13
C ARG A 136 35.34 14.32 -0.59
N THR A 137 36.06 13.49 0.18
CA THR A 137 36.70 12.30 -0.38
C THR A 137 35.59 11.38 -0.91
N ASP A 138 35.79 10.80 -2.11
CA ASP A 138 34.80 10.06 -2.89
C ASP A 138 34.38 8.72 -2.25
N GLY A 139 33.81 8.76 -1.04
CA GLY A 139 33.25 7.62 -0.32
C GLY A 139 31.96 7.99 0.41
N PRO A 140 31.02 7.03 0.62
CA PRO A 140 29.81 7.28 1.40
C PRO A 140 30.18 7.69 2.82
N SER A 141 29.60 8.78 3.33
CA SER A 141 29.90 9.28 4.68
C SER A 141 29.43 8.29 5.74
N THR A 142 30.15 8.23 6.86
CA THR A 142 29.85 7.36 8.00
C THR A 142 28.41 7.56 8.49
N GLU A 143 27.90 8.79 8.44
CA GLU A 143 26.52 9.12 8.83
C GLU A 143 25.47 8.52 7.89
N ASP A 144 25.71 8.53 6.57
CA ASP A 144 24.82 7.92 5.58
C ASP A 144 24.74 6.41 5.78
N THR A 145 25.89 5.77 6.08
CA THR A 145 25.94 4.33 6.36
C THR A 145 25.25 3.96 7.67
N ILE A 146 25.41 4.77 8.72
CA ILE A 146 24.72 4.58 10.01
C ILE A 146 23.20 4.74 9.83
N GLY A 147 22.76 5.75 9.07
CA GLY A 147 21.34 5.95 8.75
C GLY A 147 20.74 4.78 7.97
N ALA A 148 21.47 4.26 6.98
CA ALA A 148 21.05 3.08 6.22
C ALA A 148 20.94 1.82 7.11
N VAL A 149 21.90 1.61 8.01
CA VAL A 149 21.89 0.49 8.97
C VAL A 149 20.75 0.63 9.97
N TYR A 150 20.53 1.82 10.54
CA TYR A 150 19.43 2.07 11.46
C TYR A 150 18.07 1.79 10.82
N ASN A 151 17.89 2.25 9.58
CA ASN A 151 16.68 1.98 8.80
C ASN A 151 16.51 0.49 8.53
N ALA A 152 17.57 -0.20 8.08
CA ALA A 152 17.53 -1.65 7.85
C ALA A 152 17.17 -2.43 9.13
N LEU A 153 17.75 -2.05 10.28
CA LEU A 153 17.49 -2.68 11.57
C LEU A 153 16.06 -2.42 12.05
N ASN A 154 15.55 -1.20 11.87
CA ASN A 154 14.17 -0.84 12.23
C ASN A 154 13.15 -1.60 11.38
N VAL A 155 13.40 -1.67 10.07
CA VAL A 155 12.59 -2.46 9.12
C VAL A 155 12.56 -3.94 9.50
N MET A 156 13.71 -4.51 9.86
CA MET A 156 13.81 -5.91 10.29
C MET A 156 12.99 -6.17 11.58
N LYS A 157 13.06 -5.27 12.56
CA LYS A 157 12.25 -5.37 13.80
C LYS A 157 10.75 -5.36 13.51
N VAL A 158 10.29 -4.51 12.59
CA VAL A 158 8.88 -4.44 12.17
C VAL A 158 8.45 -5.76 11.51
N TYR A 159 9.27 -6.31 10.60
CA TYR A 159 8.97 -7.61 9.99
C TYR A 159 8.93 -8.76 10.98
N HIS A 160 9.85 -8.77 11.95
CA HIS A 160 9.89 -9.80 12.98
C HIS A 160 8.60 -9.78 13.83
N ARG A 161 8.13 -8.59 14.23
CA ARG A 161 6.86 -8.43 14.94
C ARG A 161 5.68 -8.94 14.11
N LYS A 162 5.63 -8.56 12.82
CA LYS A 162 4.56 -8.97 11.92
C LYS A 162 4.54 -10.49 11.71
N TYR A 163 5.71 -11.11 11.60
CA TYR A 163 5.84 -12.56 11.48
C TYR A 163 5.26 -13.29 12.69
N HIS A 164 5.61 -12.87 13.91
CA HIS A 164 5.06 -13.47 15.13
C HIS A 164 3.55 -13.26 15.26
N GLU A 165 3.04 -12.09 14.90
CA GLU A 165 1.60 -11.80 14.87
C GLU A 165 0.85 -12.73 13.91
N LEU A 166 1.32 -12.85 12.66
CA LEU A 166 0.74 -13.76 11.66
C LEU A 166 0.84 -15.23 12.09
N LYS A 167 1.94 -15.61 12.76
CA LYS A 167 2.14 -16.97 13.27
C LYS A 167 1.19 -17.28 14.42
N ALA A 168 0.96 -16.32 15.32
CA ALA A 168 -0.03 -16.45 16.38
C ALA A 168 -1.44 -16.57 15.81
N GLU A 169 -1.80 -15.73 14.83
CA GLU A 169 -3.08 -15.81 14.13
C GLU A 169 -3.27 -17.16 13.42
N ALA A 170 -2.23 -17.68 12.75
CA ALA A 170 -2.29 -19.00 12.11
C ALA A 170 -2.55 -20.12 13.12
N ASN A 171 -1.89 -20.08 14.27
CA ASN A 171 -2.09 -21.07 15.34
C ASN A 171 -3.51 -20.99 15.91
N GLU A 172 -4.03 -19.78 16.13
CA GLU A 172 -5.41 -19.58 16.60
C GLU A 172 -6.43 -20.10 15.59
N LEU A 173 -6.29 -19.75 14.31
CA LEU A 173 -7.14 -20.25 13.23
C LEU A 173 -7.09 -21.78 13.12
N THR A 174 -5.90 -22.37 13.24
CA THR A 174 -5.74 -23.84 13.22
C THR A 174 -6.47 -24.49 14.40
N THR A 175 -6.37 -23.88 15.59
CA THR A 175 -7.04 -24.35 16.80
C THR A 175 -8.56 -24.28 16.65
N GLN A 176 -9.09 -23.20 16.07
CA GLN A 176 -10.52 -23.08 15.77
C GLN A 176 -10.99 -24.04 14.67
N LEU A 177 -10.12 -24.39 13.72
CA LEU A 177 -10.44 -25.29 12.61
C LEU A 177 -10.48 -26.77 13.04
N GLU A 178 -9.69 -27.17 14.03
CA GLU A 178 -9.60 -28.55 14.51
C GLU A 178 -10.97 -29.20 14.85
N PRO A 179 -11.87 -28.58 15.64
CA PRO A 179 -13.19 -29.15 15.91
C PRO A 179 -14.07 -29.25 14.65
N LEU A 180 -13.98 -28.26 13.74
CA LEU A 180 -14.73 -28.24 12.49
C LEU A 180 -14.25 -29.34 11.54
N GLU A 181 -12.95 -29.59 11.46
CA GLU A 181 -12.36 -30.68 10.66
C GLU A 181 -12.79 -32.05 11.19
N LYS A 182 -12.79 -32.25 12.52
CA LYS A 182 -13.31 -33.51 13.13
C LYS A 182 -14.76 -33.79 12.72
N VAL A 183 -15.62 -32.78 12.69
CA VAL A 183 -17.02 -32.93 12.28
C VAL A 183 -17.12 -33.20 10.77
N LYS A 184 -16.39 -32.44 9.95
CA LYS A 184 -16.37 -32.59 8.50
C LYS A 184 -15.81 -33.95 8.07
N ASP A 185 -14.83 -34.50 8.77
CA ASP A 185 -14.28 -35.83 8.47
C ASP A 185 -15.24 -36.96 8.84
N LYS A 186 -15.96 -36.85 9.96
CA LYS A 186 -17.05 -37.78 10.30
C LYS A 186 -18.12 -37.77 9.21
N LEU A 187 -18.49 -36.58 8.73
CA LEU A 187 -19.47 -36.43 7.66
C LEU A 187 -18.98 -37.02 6.33
N ALA A 188 -17.73 -36.74 5.99
CA ALA A 188 -17.08 -37.28 4.79
C ALA A 188 -17.04 -38.81 4.82
N GLN A 189 -16.74 -39.43 5.97
CA GLN A 189 -16.78 -40.89 6.11
C GLN A 189 -18.18 -41.47 5.87
N ILE A 190 -19.23 -40.82 6.38
CA ILE A 190 -20.62 -41.25 6.15
C ILE A 190 -20.95 -41.18 4.66
N CYS A 191 -20.56 -40.09 3.99
CA CYS A 191 -20.76 -39.91 2.55
C CYS A 191 -19.97 -40.95 1.74
N GLN A 192 -18.71 -41.21 2.08
CA GLN A 192 -17.88 -42.23 1.41
C GLN A 192 -18.50 -43.63 1.54
N ARG A 193 -18.93 -44.04 2.73
CA ARG A 193 -19.62 -45.33 2.92
C ARG A 193 -20.90 -45.43 2.11
N HIS A 194 -21.62 -44.33 1.95
CA HIS A 194 -22.81 -44.29 1.09
C HIS A 194 -22.44 -44.49 -0.38
N ILE A 195 -21.41 -43.81 -0.88
CA ILE A 195 -20.96 -43.96 -2.27
C ILE A 195 -20.48 -45.39 -2.52
N SER A 196 -19.66 -45.95 -1.64
CA SER A 196 -19.20 -47.33 -1.75
C SER A 196 -20.39 -48.30 -1.83
N ARG A 197 -21.42 -48.12 -0.99
CA ARG A 197 -22.64 -48.92 -1.08
C ARG A 197 -23.37 -48.73 -2.41
N CYS A 198 -23.51 -47.50 -2.91
CA CYS A 198 -24.11 -47.25 -4.22
C CYS A 198 -23.35 -47.93 -5.35
N VAL A 199 -22.02 -47.89 -5.33
CA VAL A 199 -21.18 -48.57 -6.32
C VAL A 199 -21.34 -50.08 -6.23
N TRP A 200 -21.34 -50.64 -5.01
CA TRP A 200 -21.62 -52.07 -4.79
C TRP A 200 -23.01 -52.49 -5.24
N TYR A 201 -24.04 -51.66 -5.05
CA TYR A 201 -25.38 -51.91 -5.59
C TYR A 201 -25.43 -51.84 -7.10
N GLY A 202 -24.68 -50.91 -7.72
CA GLY A 202 -24.52 -50.87 -9.17
C GLY A 202 -23.88 -52.14 -9.70
N LEU A 203 -22.80 -52.61 -9.05
CA LEU A 203 -22.15 -53.87 -9.39
C LEU A 203 -23.09 -55.07 -9.21
N ALA A 204 -23.74 -55.18 -8.05
CA ALA A 204 -24.69 -56.25 -7.78
C ALA A 204 -25.86 -56.25 -8.76
N GLY A 205 -26.39 -55.09 -9.12
CA GLY A 205 -27.45 -54.96 -10.13
C GLY A 205 -27.02 -55.48 -11.50
N MET A 206 -25.81 -55.11 -11.95
CA MET A 206 -25.24 -55.62 -13.21
C MET A 206 -25.00 -57.14 -13.14
N SER A 207 -24.52 -57.67 -12.01
CA SER A 207 -24.34 -59.11 -11.82
C SER A 207 -25.67 -59.88 -11.83
N VAL A 208 -26.70 -59.34 -11.17
CA VAL A 208 -28.04 -59.95 -11.16
C VAL A 208 -28.66 -59.95 -12.56
N GLN A 209 -28.47 -58.88 -13.34
CA GLN A 209 -28.92 -58.84 -14.75
C GLN A 209 -28.33 -60.00 -15.57
N VAL A 210 -27.02 -60.24 -15.44
CA VAL A 210 -26.35 -61.34 -16.14
C VAL A 210 -26.80 -62.70 -15.60
N GLY A 211 -26.94 -62.84 -14.27
CA GLY A 211 -27.37 -64.08 -13.63
C GLY A 211 -28.77 -64.52 -14.07
N ILE A 212 -29.73 -63.59 -14.08
CA ILE A 212 -31.10 -63.86 -14.53
C ILE A 212 -31.11 -64.29 -16.01
N LEU A 213 -30.35 -63.61 -16.86
CA LEU A 213 -30.24 -63.99 -18.28
C LEU A 213 -29.58 -65.37 -18.45
N ALA A 214 -28.58 -65.71 -17.65
CA ALA A 214 -27.92 -67.02 -17.68
C ALA A 214 -28.87 -68.16 -17.29
N GLU A 215 -29.63 -68.01 -16.20
CA GLU A 215 -30.63 -68.99 -15.76
C GLU A 215 -31.76 -69.15 -16.80
N LEU A 216 -32.26 -68.05 -17.36
CA LEU A 216 -33.25 -68.10 -18.45
C LEU A 216 -32.75 -68.83 -19.69
N THR A 217 -31.46 -68.71 -20.02
CA THR A 217 -30.87 -69.25 -21.26
C THR A 217 -30.58 -70.75 -21.18
N TRP A 218 -30.27 -71.28 -19.99
CA TRP A 218 -29.83 -72.68 -19.84
C TRP A 218 -30.88 -73.61 -19.23
N ASP A 219 -31.70 -73.13 -18.29
CA ASP A 219 -32.63 -74.00 -17.56
C ASP A 219 -34.08 -73.88 -18.03
N VAL A 220 -34.52 -72.71 -18.53
CA VAL A 220 -35.95 -72.42 -18.76
C VAL A 220 -36.33 -72.23 -20.23
N TYR A 221 -35.60 -71.42 -21.00
CA TYR A 221 -35.94 -71.05 -22.37
C TYR A 221 -34.81 -71.32 -23.36
N SER A 222 -35.16 -71.59 -24.61
CA SER A 222 -34.17 -71.67 -25.70
C SER A 222 -33.64 -70.29 -26.09
N TRP A 223 -32.42 -70.26 -26.65
CA TRP A 223 -31.70 -69.04 -27.01
C TRP A 223 -32.50 -68.06 -27.90
N ASP A 224 -33.33 -68.59 -28.81
CA ASP A 224 -34.18 -67.81 -29.73
C ASP A 224 -35.21 -66.89 -29.02
N ILE A 225 -35.64 -67.26 -27.79
CA ILE A 225 -36.60 -66.47 -27.01
C ILE A 225 -35.90 -65.41 -26.16
N VAL A 226 -34.70 -65.69 -25.64
CA VAL A 226 -33.93 -64.80 -24.76
C VAL A 226 -33.11 -63.76 -25.53
N GLU A 227 -32.75 -64.05 -26.77
CA GLU A 227 -32.03 -63.15 -27.67
C GLU A 227 -32.68 -61.75 -27.75
N PRO A 228 -33.96 -61.60 -28.16
CA PRO A 228 -34.60 -60.28 -28.24
C PRO A 228 -34.70 -59.57 -26.88
N MET A 229 -34.84 -60.32 -25.77
CA MET A 229 -34.91 -59.72 -24.43
C MET A 229 -33.57 -59.10 -24.01
N SER A 230 -32.47 -59.78 -24.32
CA SER A 230 -31.13 -59.26 -24.04
C SER A 230 -30.84 -57.97 -24.81
N TYR A 231 -31.29 -57.88 -26.06
CA TYR A 231 -31.21 -56.66 -26.86
C TYR A 231 -32.00 -55.51 -26.23
N PHE A 232 -33.25 -55.74 -25.83
CA PHE A 232 -34.06 -54.69 -25.18
C PHE A 232 -33.43 -54.22 -23.86
N LEU A 233 -32.84 -55.12 -23.08
CA LEU A 233 -32.15 -54.75 -21.84
C LEU A 233 -30.89 -53.91 -22.12
N ALA A 234 -30.05 -54.34 -23.08
CA ALA A 234 -28.85 -53.61 -23.47
C ALA A 234 -29.20 -52.21 -24.01
N PHE A 235 -30.14 -52.10 -24.94
CA PHE A 235 -30.60 -50.80 -25.45
C PHE A 235 -31.25 -49.95 -24.35
N GLY A 236 -32.02 -50.55 -23.44
CA GLY A 236 -32.59 -49.87 -22.28
C GLY A 236 -31.52 -49.25 -21.36
N THR A 237 -30.46 -50.00 -21.04
CA THR A 237 -29.34 -49.48 -20.24
C THR A 237 -28.58 -48.37 -20.97
N ALA A 238 -28.37 -48.49 -22.28
CA ALA A 238 -27.74 -47.46 -23.10
C ALA A 238 -28.58 -46.17 -23.16
N ILE A 239 -29.90 -46.29 -23.35
CA ILE A 239 -30.84 -45.16 -23.32
C ILE A 239 -30.82 -44.49 -21.93
N ALA A 240 -30.79 -45.27 -20.84
CA ALA A 240 -30.72 -44.73 -19.49
C ALA A 240 -29.40 -43.97 -19.24
N LEU A 241 -28.26 -44.52 -19.68
CA LEU A 241 -26.97 -43.84 -19.60
C LEU A 241 -26.98 -42.53 -20.38
N TYR A 242 -27.52 -42.54 -21.60
CA TYR A 242 -27.61 -41.37 -22.47
C TYR A 242 -28.57 -40.31 -21.92
N SER A 243 -29.73 -40.73 -21.40
CA SER A 243 -30.69 -39.85 -20.71
C SER A 243 -30.06 -39.17 -19.50
N PHE A 244 -29.32 -39.92 -18.70
CA PHE A 244 -28.57 -39.38 -17.57
C PHE A 244 -27.50 -38.37 -18.00
N HIS A 245 -26.76 -38.66 -19.08
CA HIS A 245 -25.80 -37.72 -19.66
C HIS A 245 -26.47 -36.42 -20.12
N LEU A 246 -27.62 -36.50 -20.82
CA LEU A 246 -28.38 -35.33 -21.26
C LEU A 246 -28.87 -34.47 -20.09
N MET A 247 -29.40 -35.10 -19.04
CA MET A 247 -29.90 -34.38 -17.87
C MET A 247 -28.78 -33.72 -17.06
N THR A 248 -27.61 -34.36 -17.00
CA THR A 248 -26.49 -33.91 -16.15
C THR A 248 -25.42 -33.11 -16.91
N ARG A 249 -25.53 -33.02 -18.24
CA ARG A 249 -24.62 -32.33 -19.19
C ARG A 249 -23.14 -32.52 -18.86
N ALA A 250 -22.74 -33.77 -18.59
CA ALA A 250 -21.38 -34.10 -18.22
C ALA A 250 -21.02 -35.53 -18.57
N ASP A 251 -19.75 -35.75 -18.86
CA ASP A 251 -19.22 -37.05 -19.23
C ASP A 251 -19.39 -38.06 -18.10
N PHE A 252 -19.65 -39.31 -18.49
CA PHE A 252 -19.80 -40.43 -17.55
C PHE A 252 -18.41 -40.90 -17.06
N GLU A 253 -17.71 -40.01 -16.37
CA GLU A 253 -16.46 -40.33 -15.69
C GLU A 253 -16.76 -40.75 -14.25
N TYR A 254 -16.20 -41.89 -13.83
CA TYR A 254 -16.44 -42.44 -12.50
C TYR A 254 -16.10 -41.43 -11.39
N THR A 255 -14.96 -40.75 -11.48
CA THR A 255 -14.49 -39.73 -10.53
C THR A 255 -15.50 -38.59 -10.40
N THR A 256 -15.86 -37.96 -11.52
CA THR A 256 -16.84 -36.86 -11.59
C THR A 256 -18.22 -37.25 -11.04
N MET A 257 -18.68 -38.48 -11.30
CA MET A 257 -19.95 -38.98 -10.77
C MET A 257 -19.90 -39.20 -9.25
N THR A 258 -18.85 -39.83 -8.75
CA THR A 258 -18.67 -40.03 -7.31
C THR A 258 -18.57 -38.71 -6.55
N ASP A 259 -17.87 -37.71 -7.11
CA ASP A 259 -17.75 -36.38 -6.53
C ASP A 259 -19.10 -35.67 -6.44
N ARG A 260 -19.94 -35.77 -7.48
CA ARG A 260 -21.29 -35.19 -7.46
C ARG A 260 -22.20 -35.85 -6.43
N ILE A 261 -22.17 -37.17 -6.37
CA ILE A 261 -22.94 -37.94 -5.36
C ILE A 261 -22.45 -37.58 -3.95
N PHE A 262 -21.13 -37.50 -3.77
CA PHE A 262 -20.50 -37.06 -2.53
C PHE A 262 -20.99 -35.69 -2.13
N LEU A 263 -20.86 -34.70 -3.02
CA LEU A 263 -21.14 -33.31 -2.73
C LEU A 263 -22.62 -33.11 -2.41
N ARG A 264 -23.53 -33.69 -3.21
CA ARG A 264 -24.98 -33.63 -2.97
C ARG A 264 -25.35 -34.23 -1.61
N LYS A 265 -24.75 -35.36 -1.26
CA LYS A 265 -24.99 -36.03 0.03
C LYS A 265 -24.36 -35.24 1.18
N PHE A 266 -23.15 -34.71 1.00
CA PHE A 266 -22.41 -33.94 1.98
C PHE A 266 -23.16 -32.67 2.37
N TYR A 267 -23.63 -31.87 1.41
CA TYR A 267 -24.44 -30.68 1.71
C TYR A 267 -25.74 -31.02 2.44
N LYS A 268 -26.40 -32.12 2.04
CA LYS A 268 -27.62 -32.59 2.72
C LYS A 268 -27.37 -33.02 4.16
N GLU A 269 -26.28 -33.73 4.43
CA GLU A 269 -25.92 -34.14 5.79
C GLU A 269 -25.36 -32.96 6.61
N ALA A 270 -24.66 -32.01 5.99
CA ALA A 270 -24.17 -30.81 6.65
C ALA A 270 -25.33 -29.93 7.13
N GLN A 271 -26.37 -29.79 6.30
CA GLN A 271 -27.60 -29.09 6.69
C GLN A 271 -28.31 -29.78 7.86
N ARG A 272 -28.31 -31.12 7.91
CA ARG A 272 -28.91 -31.89 9.02
C ARG A 272 -28.15 -31.74 10.34
N HIS A 273 -26.82 -31.67 10.28
CA HIS A 273 -25.97 -31.48 11.45
C HIS A 273 -25.72 -30.00 11.80
N ALA A 274 -26.43 -29.06 11.16
CA ALA A 274 -26.25 -27.62 11.33
C ALA A 274 -24.77 -27.17 11.20
N PHE A 275 -24.01 -27.82 10.33
CA PHE A 275 -22.60 -27.49 10.09
C PHE A 275 -22.49 -26.27 9.18
N ASP A 276 -21.92 -25.17 9.69
CA ASP A 276 -21.72 -23.94 8.91
C ASP A 276 -20.53 -24.07 7.95
N ILE A 277 -20.82 -24.53 6.74
CA ILE A 277 -19.86 -24.64 5.62
C ILE A 277 -19.27 -23.27 5.27
N SER A 278 -20.05 -22.19 5.40
CA SER A 278 -19.60 -20.84 5.04
C SER A 278 -18.51 -20.36 6.00
N LEU A 279 -18.68 -20.59 7.30
CA LEU A 279 -17.70 -20.28 8.32
C LEU A 279 -16.43 -21.12 8.16
N TYR A 280 -16.57 -22.42 7.90
CA TYR A 280 -15.42 -23.28 7.63
C TYR A 280 -14.60 -22.80 6.42
N ASN A 281 -15.26 -22.45 5.31
CA ASN A 281 -14.59 -21.93 4.12
C ASN A 281 -13.92 -20.57 4.39
N ARG A 282 -14.55 -19.68 5.16
CA ARG A 282 -13.95 -18.40 5.56
C ARG A 282 -12.68 -18.60 6.38
N LEU A 283 -12.74 -19.46 7.41
CA LEU A 283 -11.57 -19.78 8.25
C LEU A 283 -10.44 -20.42 7.43
N LYS A 284 -10.77 -21.36 6.55
CA LYS A 284 -9.78 -22.03 5.68
C LYS A 284 -9.13 -21.07 4.69
N ASN A 285 -9.91 -20.17 4.10
CA ASN A 285 -9.40 -19.11 3.22
C ASN A 285 -8.50 -18.14 3.99
N ARG A 286 -8.90 -17.75 5.20
CA ARG A 286 -8.07 -16.87 6.05
C ARG A 286 -6.75 -17.54 6.42
N LEU A 287 -6.79 -18.80 6.84
CA LEU A 287 -5.61 -19.60 7.15
C LEU A 287 -4.69 -19.73 5.94
N PHE A 288 -5.23 -19.96 4.74
CA PHE A 288 -4.44 -20.00 3.50
C PHE A 288 -3.74 -18.66 3.20
N ILE A 289 -4.44 -17.54 3.36
CA ILE A 289 -3.87 -16.19 3.18
C ILE A 289 -2.73 -15.96 4.18
N VAL A 290 -2.96 -16.26 5.46
CA VAL A 290 -1.96 -16.09 6.52
C VAL A 290 -0.73 -16.97 6.27
N HIS A 291 -0.91 -18.24 5.89
CA HIS A 291 0.22 -19.11 5.54
C HIS A 291 0.99 -18.61 4.33
N THR A 292 0.29 -18.10 3.32
CA THR A 292 0.93 -17.51 2.13
C THR A 292 1.77 -16.28 2.52
N ASP A 293 1.23 -15.41 3.38
CA ASP A 293 1.93 -14.23 3.86
C ASP A 293 3.13 -14.61 4.77
N LEU A 294 3.00 -15.64 5.61
CA LEU A 294 4.11 -16.19 6.39
C LEU A 294 5.22 -16.76 5.50
N ALA A 295 4.87 -17.51 4.45
CA ALA A 295 5.83 -18.06 3.50
C ALA A 295 6.60 -16.94 2.78
N ARG A 296 5.92 -15.85 2.43
CA ARG A 296 6.55 -14.67 1.83
C ARG A 296 7.48 -13.92 2.77
N LEU A 297 7.12 -13.78 4.06
CA LEU A 297 7.97 -13.11 5.05
C LEU A 297 9.20 -13.95 5.43
N ARG A 298 9.15 -15.28 5.25
CA ARG A 298 10.26 -16.17 5.60
C ARG A 298 11.53 -15.90 4.77
N ALA A 299 11.38 -15.67 3.46
CA ALA A 299 12.50 -15.41 2.55
C ALA A 299 13.30 -14.11 2.87
N PRO A 300 12.67 -12.94 3.02
CA PRO A 300 13.36 -11.68 3.34
C PRO A 300 13.94 -11.67 4.76
N LEU A 301 13.33 -12.37 5.72
CA LEU A 301 13.92 -12.56 7.05
C LEU A 301 15.19 -13.41 7.03
N LEU A 302 15.31 -14.35 6.08
CA LEU A 302 16.49 -15.21 5.92
C LEU A 302 17.63 -14.54 5.15
N LEU A 303 17.32 -13.67 4.18
CA LEU A 303 18.31 -13.04 3.29
C LEU A 303 18.50 -11.52 3.49
N SER A 304 17.79 -10.88 4.42
CA SER A 304 17.81 -9.42 4.61
C SER A 304 17.48 -8.59 3.35
N LEU A 305 16.59 -9.11 2.50
CA LEU A 305 16.19 -8.48 1.23
C LEU A 305 14.85 -7.74 1.34
N SER A 306 14.60 -6.83 0.40
CA SER A 306 13.30 -6.17 0.25
C SER A 306 12.19 -7.17 -0.08
N VAL A 307 11.04 -7.05 0.60
CA VAL A 307 9.90 -7.97 0.46
C VAL A 307 9.18 -7.75 -0.87
N PRO A 308 8.87 -8.80 -1.65
CA PRO A 308 8.06 -8.66 -2.86
C PRO A 308 6.60 -8.29 -2.52
N PRO A 309 5.93 -7.46 -3.36
CA PRO A 309 4.55 -7.01 -3.12
C PRO A 309 3.55 -8.18 -3.12
N ASN A 310 2.49 -8.07 -2.30
CA ASN A 310 1.46 -9.11 -2.14
C ASN A 310 0.44 -9.09 -3.31
N PRO A 311 0.43 -10.07 -4.23
CA PRO A 311 -0.50 -10.10 -5.36
C PRO A 311 -1.97 -10.25 -4.95
N LEU A 312 -2.28 -10.84 -3.78
CA LEU A 312 -3.66 -11.06 -3.32
C LEU A 312 -4.28 -9.81 -2.67
N LYS A 313 -3.46 -8.92 -2.08
CA LYS A 313 -3.95 -7.60 -1.63
C LYS A 313 -4.25 -6.68 -2.82
N CYS A 314 -3.46 -6.75 -3.88
CA CYS A 314 -3.69 -5.97 -5.10
C CYS A 314 -4.97 -6.40 -5.86
N SER A 315 -5.38 -7.67 -5.78
CA SER A 315 -6.64 -8.13 -6.38
C SER A 315 -7.86 -7.71 -5.55
N LEU A 316 -7.78 -7.79 -4.21
CA LEU A 316 -8.87 -7.33 -3.34
C LEU A 316 -9.09 -5.81 -3.42
N GLY A 317 -8.01 -5.02 -3.54
CA GLY A 317 -8.09 -3.57 -3.76
C GLY A 317 -8.73 -3.21 -5.10
N ARG A 318 -8.40 -3.94 -6.18
CA ARG A 318 -9.01 -3.74 -7.51
C ARG A 318 -10.50 -4.08 -7.52
N VAL A 319 -10.94 -5.11 -6.79
CA VAL A 319 -12.37 -5.49 -6.71
C VAL A 319 -13.18 -4.44 -5.92
N LEU A 320 -12.59 -3.82 -4.89
CA LEU A 320 -13.21 -2.72 -4.16
C LEU A 320 -13.28 -1.43 -4.99
N GLU A 321 -12.25 -1.11 -5.78
CA GLU A 321 -12.28 0.03 -6.71
C GLU A 321 -13.29 -0.16 -7.85
N HIS A 322 -13.41 -1.36 -8.43
CA HIS A 322 -14.41 -1.62 -9.46
C HIS A 322 -15.85 -1.50 -8.94
N ASN A 323 -16.12 -1.92 -7.69
CA ASN A 323 -17.44 -1.76 -7.08
C ASN A 323 -17.74 -0.30 -6.73
N LEU A 324 -16.77 0.48 -6.25
CA LEU A 324 -16.94 1.91 -6.00
C LEU A 324 -17.12 2.72 -7.30
N LEU A 325 -16.39 2.39 -8.36
CA LEU A 325 -16.57 3.03 -9.67
C LEU A 325 -17.93 2.68 -10.28
N SER A 326 -18.43 1.45 -10.10
CA SER A 326 -19.79 1.09 -10.57
C SER A 326 -20.89 1.87 -9.83
N LEU A 327 -20.71 2.12 -8.53
CA LEU A 327 -21.67 2.87 -7.69
C LEU A 327 -21.65 4.38 -7.97
N VAL A 328 -20.50 4.93 -8.36
CA VAL A 328 -20.37 6.34 -8.75
C VAL A 328 -20.93 6.59 -10.16
N VAL A 329 -20.76 5.65 -11.09
CA VAL A 329 -21.30 5.77 -12.46
C VAL A 329 -22.83 5.66 -12.48
N THR A 330 -23.45 4.86 -11.61
CA THR A 330 -24.92 4.81 -11.50
C THR A 330 -25.56 6.04 -10.85
N ARG A 331 -24.78 6.93 -10.22
CA ARG A 331 -25.32 8.13 -9.54
C ARG A 331 -25.19 9.42 -10.34
N ILE A 332 -24.63 9.35 -11.55
CA ILE A 332 -24.48 10.49 -12.47
C ILE A 332 -25.56 10.46 -13.56
N HIS A 333 -26.43 9.44 -13.58
CA HIS A 333 -27.45 9.27 -14.62
C HIS A 333 -28.92 9.27 -14.16
N ASP A 334 -29.19 9.67 -12.91
CA ASP A 334 -30.55 9.97 -12.42
C ASP A 334 -30.70 11.45 -12.06
#